data_AF-A0A7W4CUL2-F1
#
_entry.id   AF-A0A7W4CUL2-F1
#
_cell.length_a   1.000
_cell.length_b   1.000
_cell.length_c   1.000
_cell.angle_alpha   90.00
_cell.angle_beta   90.00
_cell.angle_gamma   90.00
#
_symmetry.space_group_name_H-M   'P 1'
#
loop_
_entity.id
_entity.type
_entity.pdbx_description
1 polymer ?
#
loop_
_entity_poly.entity_id
_entity_poly.type
_entity_poly.pdbx_seq_one_letter_code
_entity_poly.pdbx_strand_id
1 'polypeptide(L)'
;MSDGACRRISVEPGEATSPSVECFDGVWRVRSTDAVRQILRERDATTQAGFNSESIPDGTMADQPILFVDGQPHRQQRSKIARFFAPKTVATRYRGMMESRAP
;
A
#
# COMPACT_ATOMS: atom_id res chain seq x y z
N MET A 1 -25.42 -15.35 -3.07
CA MET A 1 -24.75 -14.03 -2.95
C MET A 1 -23.52 -14.13 -3.83
N SER A 2 -23.54 -13.50 -5.00
CA SER A 2 -22.53 -13.71 -6.03
C SER A 2 -21.25 -13.01 -5.62
N ASP A 3 -20.21 -13.80 -5.35
CA ASP A 3 -18.85 -13.34 -5.12
C ASP A 3 -18.37 -12.66 -6.40
N GLY A 4 -18.37 -11.34 -6.41
CA GLY A 4 -17.92 -10.53 -7.55
C GLY A 4 -16.42 -10.72 -7.67
N ALA A 5 -16.00 -11.75 -8.40
CA ALA A 5 -14.61 -12.17 -8.52
C ALA A 5 -13.72 -10.97 -8.92
N CYS A 6 -13.07 -10.37 -7.91
CA CYS A 6 -12.05 -9.37 -8.11
C CYS A 6 -10.85 -10.09 -8.74
N ARG A 7 -10.76 -10.03 -10.07
CA ARG A 7 -9.66 -10.65 -10.81
C ARG A 7 -8.35 -9.99 -10.38
N ARG A 8 -7.59 -10.70 -9.55
CA ARG A 8 -6.26 -10.26 -9.12
C ARG A 8 -5.35 -10.13 -10.35
N ILE A 9 -4.73 -8.96 -10.52
CA ILE A 9 -3.89 -8.65 -11.70
C ILE A 9 -2.50 -9.26 -11.54
N SER A 10 -1.97 -9.26 -10.31
CA SER A 10 -0.69 -9.89 -9.96
C SER A 10 -0.93 -11.24 -9.28
N VAL A 11 -0.58 -12.34 -9.94
CA VAL A 11 -0.61 -13.69 -9.37
C VAL A 11 0.78 -14.27 -9.52
N GLU A 12 1.40 -14.68 -8.42
CA GLU A 12 2.67 -15.41 -8.52
C GLU A 12 2.41 -16.85 -8.99
N PRO A 13 3.24 -17.40 -9.91
CA PRO A 13 3.10 -18.78 -10.34
C PRO A 13 3.14 -19.75 -9.15
N GLY A 14 2.11 -20.59 -9.02
CA GLY A 14 2.01 -21.56 -7.92
C GLY A 14 1.45 -21.01 -6.60
N GLU A 15 1.08 -19.72 -6.55
CA GLU A 15 0.42 -19.16 -5.37
C GLU A 15 -0.96 -19.82 -5.15
N ALA A 16 -1.13 -20.45 -3.99
CA ALA A 16 -2.42 -21.03 -3.62
C ALA A 16 -3.49 -19.94 -3.53
N THR A 17 -4.67 -20.18 -4.11
CA THR A 17 -5.82 -19.27 -4.04
C THR A 17 -6.71 -19.53 -2.82
N SER A 18 -6.46 -20.63 -2.10
CA SER A 18 -7.21 -21.08 -0.93
C SER A 18 -6.27 -21.71 0.11
N PRO A 19 -6.62 -21.67 1.40
CA PRO A 19 -7.80 -20.99 1.96
C PRO A 19 -7.70 -19.46 1.89
N SER A 20 -8.83 -18.77 2.03
CA SER A 20 -8.93 -17.31 1.94
C SER A 20 -8.14 -16.58 3.03
N VAL A 21 -7.99 -17.22 4.20
CA VAL A 21 -7.16 -16.81 5.32
C VAL A 21 -6.46 -18.06 5.86
N GLU A 22 -5.14 -18.02 5.98
CA GLU A 22 -4.36 -19.06 6.66
C GLU A 22 -3.36 -18.43 7.63
N CYS A 23 -3.06 -19.15 8.70
CA CYS A 23 -1.87 -18.91 9.49
C CYS A 23 -0.84 -19.98 9.11
N PHE A 24 0.33 -19.54 8.64
CA PHE A 24 1.45 -20.40 8.29
C PHE A 24 2.70 -19.84 8.94
N ASP A 25 3.37 -20.66 9.77
CA ASP A 25 4.59 -20.28 10.47
C ASP A 25 4.47 -18.97 11.27
N GLY A 26 3.34 -18.79 11.98
CA GLY A 26 3.05 -17.58 12.76
C GLY A 26 2.68 -16.35 11.93
N VAL A 27 2.67 -16.45 10.59
CA VAL A 27 2.29 -15.37 9.67
C VAL A 27 0.89 -15.61 9.14
N TRP A 28 0.04 -14.59 9.26
CA TRP A 28 -1.28 -14.60 8.63
C TRP A 28 -1.20 -14.19 7.17
N ARG A 29 -1.63 -15.08 6.27
CA ARG A 29 -1.78 -14.81 4.83
C ARG A 29 -3.25 -14.63 4.52
N VAL A 30 -3.60 -13.46 3.98
CA VAL A 30 -4.98 -13.07 3.67
C VAL A 30 -5.11 -12.85 2.17
N ARG A 31 -5.91 -13.70 1.52
CA ARG A 31 -6.10 -13.71 0.06
C ARG A 31 -7.44 -13.15 -0.38
N SER A 32 -8.39 -13.08 0.54
CA SER A 32 -9.71 -12.50 0.32
C SER A 32 -9.64 -10.97 0.30
N THR A 33 -10.12 -10.35 -0.78
CA THR A 33 -10.19 -8.89 -0.90
C THR A 33 -10.98 -8.22 0.23
N ASP A 34 -12.09 -8.81 0.68
CA ASP A 34 -12.93 -8.20 1.71
C ASP A 34 -12.25 -8.25 3.10
N ALA A 35 -11.72 -9.41 3.49
CA ALA A 35 -10.89 -9.55 4.68
C ALA A 35 -9.68 -8.57 4.68
N VAL A 36 -8.95 -8.47 3.55
CA VAL A 36 -7.84 -7.50 3.42
C VAL A 36 -8.34 -6.06 3.60
N ARG A 37 -9.46 -5.69 2.97
CA ARG A 37 -10.04 -4.35 3.12
C ARG A 37 -10.44 -4.04 4.55
N GLN A 38 -10.99 -5.01 5.28
CA GLN A 38 -11.34 -4.84 6.68
C GLN A 38 -10.07 -4.55 7.50
N ILE A 39 -9.06 -5.42 7.41
CA ILE A 39 -7.79 -5.29 8.14
C ILE A 39 -7.12 -3.94 7.85
N LEU A 40 -6.96 -3.58 6.57
CA LEU A 40 -6.30 -2.32 6.16
C LEU A 40 -7.07 -1.05 6.56
N ARG A 41 -8.35 -1.18 6.96
CA ARG A 41 -9.17 -0.05 7.43
C ARG A 41 -9.17 0.10 8.95
N GLU A 42 -8.68 -0.89 9.70
CA GLU A 42 -8.59 -0.81 11.16
C GLU A 42 -7.39 0.05 11.58
N ARG A 43 -7.62 1.36 11.61
CA ARG A 43 -6.57 2.40 11.59
C ARG A 43 -5.65 2.50 12.82
N ASP A 44 -5.89 1.72 13.85
CA ASP A 44 -5.04 1.68 15.05
C ASP A 44 -4.84 0.24 15.57
N ALA A 45 -5.30 -0.78 14.82
CA ALA A 45 -5.11 -2.20 15.15
C ALA A 45 -4.00 -2.86 14.32
N THR A 46 -3.52 -2.17 13.28
CA THR A 46 -2.46 -2.65 12.39
C THR A 46 -1.40 -1.59 12.20
N THR A 47 -0.14 -2.01 12.19
CA THR A 47 1.00 -1.18 11.80
C THR A 47 1.56 -1.70 10.50
N GLN A 48 1.85 -0.81 9.56
CA GLN A 48 2.55 -1.15 8.34
C GLN A 48 3.99 -1.53 8.66
N ALA A 49 4.43 -2.69 8.17
CA ALA A 49 5.86 -3.02 8.16
C ALA A 49 6.59 -1.94 7.35
N GLY A 50 7.62 -1.32 7.94
CA GLY A 50 8.29 -0.11 7.42
C GLY A 50 9.09 -0.30 6.14
N PHE A 51 8.70 -1.21 5.23
CA PHE A 51 9.39 -1.53 3.99
C PHE A 51 10.89 -1.87 4.20
N ASN A 52 11.17 -2.69 5.22
CA ASN A 52 12.52 -3.05 5.65
C ASN A 52 13.35 -1.85 6.15
N SER A 53 12.70 -0.80 6.66
CA SER A 53 13.37 0.39 7.21
C SER A 53 14.40 0.07 8.29
N GLU A 54 14.20 -1.03 9.03
CA GLU A 54 15.14 -1.51 10.03
C GLU A 54 16.51 -1.91 9.47
N SER A 55 16.60 -2.14 8.15
CA SER A 55 17.86 -2.43 7.47
C SER A 55 18.60 -1.16 7.02
N ILE A 56 18.01 0.02 7.20
CA ILE A 56 18.58 1.30 6.79
C ILE A 56 19.27 1.94 8.01
N PRO A 57 20.58 2.25 7.94
CA PRO A 57 21.28 2.86 9.06
C PRO A 57 20.69 4.22 9.44
N ASP A 58 20.59 4.46 10.75
CA ASP A 58 20.18 5.75 11.29
C ASP A 58 21.07 6.89 10.77
N GLY A 59 20.46 8.04 10.49
CA GLY A 59 21.17 9.25 10.05
C GLY A 59 21.56 9.28 8.56
N THR A 60 21.18 8.28 7.76
CA THR A 60 21.40 8.28 6.31
C THR A 60 20.46 9.21 5.54
N MET A 61 19.34 9.62 6.15
CA MET A 61 18.34 10.49 5.56
C MET A 61 17.99 11.63 6.52
N ALA A 62 17.89 12.86 5.98
CA ALA A 62 17.52 14.03 6.77
C ALA A 62 16.10 13.94 7.35
N ASP A 63 15.18 13.34 6.59
CA ASP A 63 13.81 13.02 7.02
C ASP A 63 13.53 11.56 6.71
N GLN A 64 12.82 10.87 7.60
CA GLN A 64 12.39 9.50 7.38
C GLN A 64 11.31 9.45 6.28
N PRO A 65 11.51 8.69 5.19
CA PRO A 65 10.54 8.55 4.11
C PRO A 65 9.15 8.13 4.59
N ILE A 66 8.13 8.63 3.90
CA ILE A 66 6.72 8.35 4.19
C ILE A 66 6.39 6.85 4.22
N LEU A 67 7.11 6.03 3.44
CA LEU A 67 6.93 4.58 3.40
C LEU A 67 7.40 3.88 4.69
N PHE A 68 8.33 4.49 5.42
CA PHE A 68 8.95 3.87 6.62
C PHE A 68 8.25 4.27 7.92
N VAL A 69 7.28 5.18 7.86
CA VAL A 69 6.57 5.69 9.03
C VAL A 69 5.12 5.23 9.02
N ASP A 70 4.58 4.98 10.21
CA ASP A 70 3.15 4.72 10.44
C ASP A 70 2.55 5.80 11.35
N GLY A 71 1.25 5.75 11.58
CA GLY A 71 0.55 6.52 12.60
C GLY A 71 0.49 8.01 12.27
N GLN A 72 0.60 8.83 13.32
CA GLN A 72 0.48 10.27 13.19
C GLN A 72 1.57 10.93 12.33
N PRO A 73 2.86 10.55 12.42
CA PRO A 73 3.89 11.03 11.51
C PRO A 73 3.55 10.77 10.04
N HIS A 74 3.10 9.56 9.71
CA HIS A 74 2.65 9.21 8.36
C HIS A 74 1.49 10.10 7.90
N ARG A 75 0.48 10.30 8.73
CA ARG A 75 -0.69 11.15 8.42
C ARG A 75 -0.28 12.60 8.12
N GLN A 76 0.66 13.15 8.89
CA GLN A 76 1.18 14.50 8.69
C GLN A 76 2.01 14.63 7.40
N GLN A 77 2.87 13.66 7.08
CA GLN A 77 3.60 13.67 5.81
C GLN A 77 2.65 13.50 4.63
N ARG A 78 1.68 12.57 4.73
CA ARG A 78 0.67 12.31 3.70
C ARG A 78 -0.17 13.56 3.39
N SER A 79 -0.57 14.32 4.41
CA SER A 79 -1.36 15.54 4.20
C SER A 79 -0.58 16.61 3.43
N LYS A 80 0.72 16.77 3.69
CA LYS A 80 1.60 17.71 2.98
C LYS A 80 1.73 17.40 1.49
N ILE A 81 1.75 16.12 1.11
CA ILE A 81 1.92 15.70 -0.29
C ILE A 81 0.61 15.52 -1.05
N ALA A 82 -0.53 15.35 -0.36
CA ALA A 82 -1.81 15.01 -0.97
C ALA A 82 -2.24 15.95 -2.12
N ARG A 83 -1.93 17.25 -2.02
CA ARG A 83 -2.25 18.26 -3.05
C ARG A 83 -1.61 17.97 -4.41
N PHE A 84 -0.45 17.31 -4.44
CA PHE A 84 0.22 16.93 -5.67
C PHE A 84 -0.52 15.78 -6.36
N PHE A 85 -1.21 14.92 -5.61
CA PHE A 85 -1.94 13.76 -6.14
C PHE A 85 -3.45 13.99 -6.29
N ALA A 86 -3.93 15.22 -6.05
CA ALA A 86 -5.35 15.54 -6.24
C ALA A 86 -5.77 15.32 -7.71
N PRO A 87 -6.97 14.79 -8.00
CA PRO A 87 -7.39 14.45 -9.37
C PRO A 87 -7.24 15.60 -10.36
N LYS A 88 -7.61 16.83 -9.96
CA LYS A 88 -7.45 18.03 -10.78
C LYS A 88 -5.98 18.36 -11.05
N THR A 89 -5.11 18.23 -10.04
CA THR A 89 -3.66 18.46 -10.18
C THR A 89 -3.07 17.47 -11.17
N VAL A 90 -3.35 16.18 -11.01
CA VAL A 90 -2.85 15.12 -11.90
C VAL A 90 -3.33 15.34 -13.33
N ALA A 91 -4.63 15.59 -13.52
CA ALA A 91 -5.21 15.78 -14.84
C ALA A 91 -4.67 17.01 -15.57
N THR A 92 -4.45 18.12 -14.87
CA THR A 92 -4.08 19.39 -15.51
C THR A 92 -2.57 19.64 -15.58
N ARG A 93 -1.79 19.13 -14.62
CA ARG A 93 -0.34 19.40 -14.55
C ARG A 93 0.54 18.27 -15.04
N TYR A 94 0.11 17.02 -14.90
CA TYR A 94 0.99 15.87 -15.11
C TYR A 94 0.58 14.97 -16.26
N ARG A 95 -0.72 14.85 -16.56
CA ARG A 95 -1.22 13.91 -17.59
C ARG A 95 -0.56 14.10 -18.96
N GLY A 96 -0.51 15.33 -19.48
CA GLY A 96 0.14 15.59 -20.78
C GLY A 96 1.64 15.27 -20.80
N MET A 97 2.34 15.45 -19.68
CA MET A 97 3.76 15.06 -19.55
C MET A 97 3.93 13.53 -19.49
N MET A 98 3.02 12.83 -18.83
CA MET A 98 3.03 11.36 -18.79
C MET A 98 2.77 10.78 -20.18
N GLU A 99 1.78 11.31 -20.89
CA GLU A 99 1.42 10.89 -22.25
C GLU A 99 2.54 11.14 -23.25
N SER A 100 3.28 12.26 -23.15
CA SER A 100 4.40 12.53 -24.05
C SER A 100 5.63 11.64 -23.84
N ARG A 101 5.69 10.89 -22.72
CA ARG A 101 6.77 9.96 -22.37
C ARG A 101 6.33 8.50 -22.34
N ALA A 102 5.05 8.22 -22.58
CA ALA A 102 4.55 6.86 -22.63
C ALA A 102 5.12 6.16 -23.88
N PRO A 103 5.63 4.91 -23.76
CA PRO A 103 6.15 4.14 -24.87
C PRO A 103 5.07 3.67 -25.85
#